data_AF-A0A523VXT6-F1
#
_entry.id   AF-A0A523VXT6-F1
#
_cell.length_a   1.000
_cell.length_b   1.000
_cell.length_c   1.000
_cell.angle_alpha   90.00
_cell.angle_beta   90.00
_cell.angle_gamma   90.00
#
_symmetry.space_group_name_H-M   'P 1'
#
loop_
_entity.id
_entity.type
_entity.pdbx_description
1 polymer ?
#
loop_
_entity_poly.entity_id
_entity_poly.type
_entity_poly.pdbx_seq_one_letter_code
_entity_poly.pdbx_strand_id
1 'polypeptide(L)'
;MVIIIKPVHKFKIYKFDAAPFFFYIEIFPPDLSAFEMERTVALLKKINTNPIMPLPMRVDRVFNGEKSVLIRPRAPISFSIMDDLSATINPNAFLQYGLEKLLYFTEIRAFEKFGIPLKIEKVKKWWESTKFLYAKLLRLEEDFSAFLRAYISTVLKAKLNNEDLISASTNYCNLVKDICEKRIKDNSILIETIRKETNVKLYKQKIAKYRERMKKIERVEYHPELVDLDVFDLSEVGFISDIDKQNSLLNEIKPKEIKYIPLLFYDDLLECMLQNLKSLDEGNEDILDPSFLLDKKIIALQKAKELESLKSQEFSWFNAFEELNFEPIIQSIKTTLLDFYKAKGYIDKNTLNSSSSPSSSK
;
A
#
# COMPACT_ATOMS: atom_id res chain seq x y z
N MET A 1 28.58 21.23 -30.52
CA MET A 1 27.42 21.34 -29.61
C MET A 1 27.31 20.01 -28.87
N VAL A 2 27.78 19.94 -27.62
CA VAL A 2 27.75 18.71 -26.83
C VAL A 2 26.38 18.60 -26.18
N ILE A 3 25.53 17.71 -26.70
CA ILE A 3 24.26 17.37 -26.06
C ILE A 3 24.61 16.48 -24.87
N ILE A 4 24.76 17.08 -23.69
CA ILE A 4 24.81 16.33 -22.44
C ILE A 4 23.37 15.88 -22.15
N ILE A 5 23.01 14.68 -22.61
CA ILE A 5 21.79 14.01 -22.16
C ILE A 5 22.04 13.63 -20.70
N LYS A 6 21.64 14.49 -19.76
CA LYS A 6 21.65 14.12 -18.34
C LYS A 6 20.81 12.85 -18.19
N PRO A 7 21.29 11.81 -17.50
CA PRO A 7 20.46 10.66 -17.19
C PRO A 7 19.25 11.16 -16.41
N VAL A 8 18.06 10.97 -16.97
CA VAL A 8 16.81 11.27 -16.27
C VAL A 8 16.64 10.16 -15.24
N HIS A 9 17.10 10.38 -14.01
CA HIS A 9 16.96 9.41 -12.92
C HIS A 9 15.47 9.15 -12.65
N LYS A 10 14.95 8.08 -13.24
CA LYS A 10 13.55 7.65 -13.15
C LYS A 10 13.47 6.14 -13.18
N PHE A 11 12.54 5.58 -12.41
CA PHE A 11 12.15 4.19 -12.59
C PHE A 11 11.44 4.03 -13.94
N LYS A 12 11.65 2.88 -14.59
CA LYS A 12 10.85 2.51 -15.77
C LYS A 12 9.42 2.27 -15.30
N ILE A 13 8.47 2.87 -15.99
CA ILE A 13 7.03 2.69 -15.74
C ILE A 13 6.37 2.15 -17.01
N TYR A 14 5.36 1.31 -16.83
CA TYR A 14 4.51 0.92 -17.95
C TYR A 14 3.48 2.04 -18.19
N LYS A 15 3.58 2.72 -19.33
CA LYS A 15 2.78 3.92 -19.65
C LYS A 15 1.27 3.66 -19.59
N PHE A 16 0.86 2.42 -19.87
CA PHE A 16 -0.54 2.01 -19.90
C PHE A 16 -0.98 1.31 -18.60
N ASP A 17 -0.13 1.23 -17.59
CA ASP A 17 -0.51 0.74 -16.26
C ASP A 17 -1.06 1.88 -15.42
N ALA A 18 -2.29 1.70 -14.92
CA ALA A 18 -2.96 2.58 -13.97
C ALA A 18 -2.26 2.60 -12.61
N ALA A 19 -1.40 1.61 -12.34
CA ALA A 19 -0.68 1.41 -11.10
C ALA A 19 -1.62 1.48 -9.88
N PRO A 20 -2.66 0.63 -9.83
CA PRO A 20 -3.48 0.59 -8.64
C PRO A 20 -2.64 0.13 -7.45
N PHE A 21 -2.97 0.60 -6.25
CA PHE A 21 -2.31 0.20 -5.01
C PHE A 21 -3.28 0.29 -3.82
N PHE A 22 -2.97 -0.46 -2.77
CA PHE A 22 -3.68 -0.42 -1.50
C PHE A 22 -2.71 -0.68 -0.34
N PHE A 23 -3.25 -0.85 0.86
CA PHE A 23 -2.48 -1.30 2.02
C PHE A 23 -3.18 -2.44 2.75
N TYR A 24 -2.40 -3.39 3.26
CA TYR A 24 -2.85 -4.45 4.17
C TYR A 24 -2.17 -4.31 5.53
N ILE A 25 -2.59 -5.13 6.51
CA ILE A 25 -2.00 -5.14 7.84
C ILE A 25 -1.15 -6.40 7.97
N GLU A 26 0.16 -6.22 8.08
CA GLU A 26 1.14 -7.27 8.26
C GLU A 26 1.24 -7.67 9.75
N ILE A 27 1.54 -8.95 10.00
CA ILE A 27 1.74 -9.50 11.34
C ILE A 27 3.21 -9.54 11.76
N PHE A 28 4.16 -9.48 10.84
CA PHE A 28 5.59 -9.46 11.16
C PHE A 28 6.26 -8.12 10.82
N PRO A 29 7.26 -7.69 11.62
CA PRO A 29 8.10 -6.58 11.23
C PRO A 29 8.88 -6.91 9.95
N PRO A 30 9.33 -5.88 9.19
CA PRO A 30 10.30 -6.09 8.11
C PRO A 30 11.53 -6.87 8.60
N ASP A 31 11.90 -7.94 7.88
CA ASP A 31 13.12 -8.68 8.16
C ASP A 31 14.36 -7.82 7.84
N LEU A 32 14.96 -7.28 8.90
CA LEU A 32 16.14 -6.42 8.79
C LEU A 32 17.40 -7.18 8.35
N SER A 33 17.43 -8.51 8.51
CA SER A 33 18.58 -9.34 8.14
C SER A 33 18.74 -9.48 6.62
N ALA A 34 17.67 -9.26 5.86
CA ALA A 34 17.66 -9.27 4.41
C ALA A 34 18.37 -8.05 3.78
N PHE A 35 18.82 -7.07 4.58
CA PHE A 35 19.40 -5.82 4.07
C PHE A 35 20.87 -5.66 4.49
N GLU A 36 21.77 -5.66 3.50
CA GLU A 36 23.22 -5.50 3.73
C GLU A 36 23.61 -4.05 4.11
N MET A 37 22.87 -3.07 3.60
CA MET A 37 23.21 -1.66 3.79
C MET A 37 22.74 -1.15 5.17
N GLU A 38 23.69 -0.85 6.07
CA GLU A 38 23.37 -0.37 7.43
C GLU A 38 22.46 0.87 7.47
N ARG A 39 22.60 1.79 6.50
CA ARG A 39 21.70 2.94 6.34
C ARG A 39 20.25 2.53 6.06
N THR A 40 20.06 1.47 5.29
CA THR A 40 18.73 0.92 4.99
C THR A 40 18.13 0.30 6.25
N VAL A 41 18.92 -0.45 7.01
CA VAL A 41 18.52 -0.97 8.32
C VAL A 41 18.13 0.17 9.27
N ALA A 42 18.88 1.28 9.30
CA ALA A 42 18.56 2.43 10.13
C ALA A 42 17.20 3.08 9.76
N LEU A 43 16.90 3.17 8.47
CA LEU A 43 15.59 3.64 7.98
C LEU A 43 14.46 2.67 8.33
N LEU A 44 14.64 1.38 8.07
CA LEU A 44 13.61 0.36 8.33
C LEU A 44 13.27 0.26 9.83
N LYS A 45 14.26 0.42 10.72
CA LYS A 45 14.04 0.47 12.17
C LYS A 45 13.01 1.54 12.60
N LYS A 46 12.88 2.65 11.87
CA LYS A 46 11.91 3.70 12.19
C LYS A 46 10.47 3.31 11.92
N ILE A 47 10.25 2.40 10.98
CA ILE A 47 8.93 1.93 10.55
C ILE A 47 8.69 0.47 10.92
N ASN A 48 9.53 -0.11 11.78
CA ASN A 48 9.53 -1.54 12.08
C ASN A 48 8.24 -2.00 12.77
N THR A 49 7.67 -1.14 13.62
CA THR A 49 6.45 -1.43 14.39
C THR A 49 5.16 -1.02 13.68
N ASN A 50 5.25 -0.32 12.53
CA ASN A 50 4.08 0.06 11.75
C ASN A 50 3.65 -1.14 10.90
N PRO A 51 2.50 -1.78 11.13
CA PRO A 51 2.10 -2.99 10.40
C PRO A 51 1.50 -2.68 9.01
N ILE A 52 1.22 -1.43 8.66
CA ILE A 52 0.49 -1.11 7.42
C ILE A 52 1.44 -1.17 6.22
N MET A 53 1.27 -2.18 5.38
CA MET A 53 2.15 -2.47 4.25
C MET A 53 1.51 -2.09 2.90
N PRO A 54 2.22 -1.35 2.02
CA PRO A 54 1.72 -1.04 0.68
C PRO A 54 1.77 -2.27 -0.22
N LEU A 55 0.72 -2.46 -1.03
CA LEU A 55 0.68 -3.52 -2.03
C LEU A 55 0.03 -3.09 -3.36
N PRO A 56 0.72 -3.31 -4.50
CA PRO A 56 2.16 -3.43 -4.62
C PRO A 56 2.89 -2.17 -4.16
N MET A 57 4.19 -2.31 -3.89
CA MET A 57 5.04 -1.19 -3.50
C MET A 57 5.33 -0.30 -4.73
N ARG A 58 4.44 0.66 -5.03
CA ARG A 58 4.53 1.59 -6.19
C ARG A 58 5.61 2.67 -6.04
N VAL A 59 6.80 2.29 -5.58
CA VAL A 59 7.95 3.21 -5.39
C VAL A 59 8.35 3.92 -6.67
N ASP A 60 8.12 3.28 -7.83
CA ASP A 60 8.37 3.84 -9.16
C ASP A 60 7.51 5.08 -9.43
N ARG A 61 6.24 5.04 -9.01
CA ARG A 61 5.27 6.13 -9.21
C ARG A 61 5.54 7.30 -8.27
N VAL A 62 5.75 7.01 -6.99
CA VAL A 62 6.08 8.02 -5.96
C VAL A 62 7.36 8.75 -6.33
N PHE A 63 8.45 8.03 -6.62
CA PHE A 63 9.74 8.64 -6.93
C PHE A 63 9.70 9.50 -8.20
N ASN A 64 9.02 9.02 -9.24
CA ASN A 64 8.91 9.76 -10.49
C ASN A 64 7.98 10.98 -10.37
N GLY A 65 7.07 11.01 -9.38
CA GLY A 65 6.01 12.00 -9.26
C GLY A 65 4.92 11.77 -10.31
N GLU A 66 4.54 10.50 -10.51
CA GLU A 66 3.62 10.03 -11.56
C GLU A 66 2.42 9.34 -10.92
N LYS A 67 1.20 9.68 -11.35
CA LYS A 67 -0.04 9.23 -10.73
C LYS A 67 -0.19 7.72 -10.56
N SER A 68 -0.97 7.35 -9.54
CA SER A 68 -1.41 5.99 -9.24
C SER A 68 -2.91 5.98 -8.98
N VAL A 69 -3.53 4.81 -8.83
CA VAL A 69 -4.94 4.69 -8.44
C VAL A 69 -5.02 4.07 -7.05
N LEU A 70 -5.56 4.79 -6.08
CA LEU A 70 -5.83 4.20 -4.77
C LEU A 70 -7.07 3.30 -4.86
N ILE A 71 -6.94 2.04 -4.42
CA ILE A 71 -8.08 1.14 -4.30
C ILE A 71 -8.85 1.49 -3.03
N ARG A 72 -10.14 1.77 -3.16
CA ARG A 72 -10.99 2.30 -2.08
C ARG A 72 -12.10 1.31 -1.72
N PRO A 73 -12.16 0.81 -0.47
CA PRO A 73 -13.31 0.09 0.04
C PRO A 73 -14.61 0.87 -0.19
N ARG A 74 -15.66 0.19 -0.67
CA ARG A 74 -16.94 0.85 -0.99
C ARG A 74 -17.76 1.27 0.23
N ALA A 75 -17.43 0.72 1.39
CA ALA A 75 -18.10 0.97 2.64
C ALA A 75 -17.07 1.05 3.78
N PRO A 76 -17.41 1.68 4.92
CA PRO A 76 -16.61 1.61 6.12
C PRO A 76 -16.25 0.15 6.48
N ILE A 77 -15.00 -0.06 6.85
CA ILE A 77 -14.51 -1.38 7.26
C ILE A 77 -14.69 -1.46 8.76
N SER A 78 -15.75 -2.17 9.17
CA SER A 78 -16.12 -2.37 10.56
C SER A 78 -16.45 -3.83 10.84
N PHE A 79 -16.15 -4.29 12.05
CA PHE A 79 -16.48 -5.63 12.54
C PHE A 79 -16.82 -5.58 14.03
N SER A 80 -17.85 -6.32 14.44
CA SER A 80 -18.22 -6.46 15.85
C SER A 80 -17.24 -7.41 16.54
N ILE A 81 -16.53 -6.90 17.55
CA ILE A 81 -15.55 -7.66 18.32
C ILE A 81 -16.22 -8.31 19.52
N MET A 82 -17.15 -7.59 20.15
CA MET A 82 -17.99 -8.03 21.28
C MET A 82 -19.43 -7.53 21.09
N ASP A 83 -20.37 -8.01 21.90
CA ASP A 83 -21.81 -7.71 21.79
C ASP A 83 -22.14 -6.21 21.72
N ASP A 84 -21.34 -5.37 22.38
CA ASP A 84 -21.53 -3.92 22.42
C ASP A 84 -20.35 -3.13 21.83
N LEU A 85 -19.36 -3.79 21.22
CA LEU A 85 -18.12 -3.14 20.76
C LEU A 85 -17.81 -3.51 19.30
N SER A 86 -17.66 -2.48 18.47
CA SER A 86 -17.22 -2.60 17.08
C SER A 86 -15.89 -1.90 16.87
N ALA A 87 -15.03 -2.51 16.05
CA ALA A 87 -13.81 -1.88 15.58
C ALA A 87 -13.99 -1.43 14.15
N THR A 88 -13.63 -0.17 13.87
CA THR A 88 -13.74 0.45 12.55
C THR A 88 -12.40 1.07 12.15
N ILE A 89 -11.96 0.84 10.92
CA ILE A 89 -10.75 1.47 10.39
C ILE A 89 -11.02 2.95 10.09
N ASN A 90 -10.19 3.83 10.64
CA ASN A 90 -10.10 5.24 10.25
C ASN A 90 -9.28 5.35 8.94
N PRO A 91 -9.91 5.71 7.80
CA PRO A 91 -9.21 5.75 6.52
C PRO A 91 -8.06 6.77 6.46
N ASN A 92 -8.23 7.96 7.07
CA ASN A 92 -7.20 9.00 7.09
C ASN A 92 -5.94 8.50 7.82
N ALA A 93 -6.11 7.98 9.04
CA ALA A 93 -5.00 7.46 9.82
C ALA A 93 -4.35 6.24 9.12
N PHE A 94 -5.17 5.31 8.62
CA PHE A 94 -4.68 4.13 7.91
C PHE A 94 -3.82 4.50 6.69
N LEU A 95 -4.29 5.44 5.86
CA LEU A 95 -3.53 5.91 4.70
C LEU A 95 -2.28 6.69 5.12
N GLN A 96 -2.33 7.55 6.14
CA GLN A 96 -1.16 8.30 6.61
C GLN A 96 0.00 7.36 6.97
N TYR A 97 -0.27 6.30 7.73
CA TYR A 97 0.75 5.33 8.15
C TYR A 97 1.16 4.37 7.03
N GLY A 98 0.25 3.98 6.14
CA GLY A 98 0.62 3.22 4.94
C GLY A 98 1.53 4.02 4.02
N LEU A 99 1.20 5.29 3.79
CA LEU A 99 1.99 6.21 2.98
C LEU A 99 3.34 6.47 3.61
N GLU A 100 3.43 6.63 4.94
CA GLU A 100 4.72 6.69 5.64
C GLU A 100 5.62 5.51 5.22
N LYS A 101 5.10 4.28 5.34
CA LYS A 101 5.86 3.08 5.00
C LYS A 101 6.29 3.07 3.52
N LEU A 102 5.38 3.44 2.62
CA LEU A 102 5.66 3.58 1.18
C LEU A 102 6.76 4.61 0.89
N LEU A 103 6.78 5.75 1.58
CA LEU A 103 7.79 6.79 1.39
C LEU A 103 9.17 6.34 1.88
N TYR A 104 9.25 5.64 3.01
CA TYR A 104 10.50 5.02 3.49
C TYR A 104 11.05 4.02 2.49
N PHE A 105 10.21 3.11 1.98
CA PHE A 105 10.63 2.17 0.95
C PHE A 105 11.01 2.85 -0.36
N THR A 106 10.35 3.95 -0.72
CA THR A 106 10.70 4.74 -1.90
C THR A 106 12.08 5.37 -1.74
N GLU A 107 12.41 5.95 -0.58
CA GLU A 107 13.76 6.48 -0.30
C GLU A 107 14.82 5.39 -0.42
N ILE A 108 14.59 4.23 0.21
CA ILE A 108 15.51 3.09 0.18
C ILE A 108 15.78 2.68 -1.28
N ARG A 109 14.73 2.40 -2.05
CA ARG A 109 14.85 1.96 -3.45
C ARG A 109 15.44 3.02 -4.37
N ALA A 110 15.09 4.30 -4.15
CA ALA A 110 15.61 5.41 -4.92
C ALA A 110 17.12 5.52 -4.78
N PHE A 111 17.61 5.43 -3.55
CA PHE A 111 19.04 5.52 -3.30
C PHE A 111 19.80 4.27 -3.77
N GLU A 112 19.28 3.07 -3.50
CA GLU A 112 19.87 1.81 -3.99
C GLU A 112 20.09 1.86 -5.50
N LYS A 113 19.12 2.41 -6.25
CA LYS A 113 19.16 2.41 -7.71
C LYS A 113 19.89 3.61 -8.32
N PHE A 114 19.77 4.78 -7.71
CA PHE A 114 20.19 6.04 -8.33
C PHE A 114 21.13 6.89 -7.46
N GLY A 115 21.35 6.51 -6.20
CA GLY A 115 22.16 7.27 -5.25
C GLY A 115 21.58 8.65 -4.89
N ILE A 116 20.30 8.88 -5.14
CA ILE A 116 19.64 10.17 -4.89
C ILE A 116 18.44 10.03 -3.96
N PRO A 117 18.24 11.01 -3.05
CA PRO A 117 17.15 10.96 -2.09
C PRO A 117 15.81 11.29 -2.75
N LEU A 118 14.73 10.80 -2.14
CA LEU A 118 13.37 11.18 -2.42
C LEU A 118 13.13 12.65 -2.07
N LYS A 119 12.49 13.36 -3.00
CA LYS A 119 12.20 14.79 -2.89
C LYS A 119 10.74 15.01 -2.52
N ILE A 120 10.47 15.90 -1.57
CA ILE A 120 9.10 16.23 -1.13
C ILE A 120 8.24 16.74 -2.30
N GLU A 121 8.84 17.47 -3.25
CA GLU A 121 8.13 17.97 -4.42
C GLU A 121 7.63 16.82 -5.31
N LYS A 122 8.37 15.70 -5.37
CA LYS A 122 7.94 14.50 -6.10
C LYS A 122 6.77 13.80 -5.41
N VAL A 123 6.83 13.69 -4.09
CA VAL A 123 5.77 13.11 -3.26
C VAL A 123 4.48 13.93 -3.38
N LYS A 124 4.56 15.25 -3.20
CA LYS A 124 3.41 16.15 -3.37
C LYS A 124 2.82 16.07 -4.77
N LYS A 125 3.68 16.13 -5.80
CA LYS A 125 3.22 15.99 -7.19
C LYS A 125 2.49 14.67 -7.41
N TRP A 126 3.03 13.56 -6.91
CA TRP A 126 2.40 12.26 -7.01
C TRP A 126 1.03 12.24 -6.32
N TRP A 127 0.95 12.71 -5.07
CA TRP A 127 -0.28 12.67 -4.28
C TRP A 127 -1.38 13.55 -4.89
N GLU A 128 -1.07 14.79 -5.28
CA GLU A 128 -2.04 15.68 -5.93
C GLU A 128 -2.59 15.09 -7.22
N SER A 129 -1.76 14.34 -7.96
CA SER A 129 -2.20 13.65 -9.19
C SER A 129 -2.92 12.32 -8.95
N THR A 130 -2.97 11.83 -7.71
CA THR A 130 -3.50 10.51 -7.32
C THR A 130 -4.77 10.63 -6.49
N LYS A 131 -4.85 11.60 -5.57
CA LYS A 131 -5.89 11.67 -4.54
C LYS A 131 -7.30 11.81 -5.09
N PHE A 132 -7.46 12.42 -6.27
CA PHE A 132 -8.76 12.56 -6.97
C PHE A 132 -9.03 11.49 -8.02
N LEU A 133 -8.10 10.58 -8.25
CA LEU A 133 -8.35 9.49 -9.19
C LEU A 133 -9.19 8.41 -8.52
N TYR A 134 -10.23 8.01 -9.23
CA TYR A 134 -11.07 6.88 -8.84
C TYR A 134 -11.17 5.90 -9.99
N ALA A 135 -11.16 4.61 -9.67
CA ALA A 135 -11.44 3.56 -10.63
C ALA A 135 -12.27 2.48 -9.96
N LYS A 136 -13.30 1.99 -10.65
CA LYS A 136 -14.17 0.96 -10.11
C LYS A 136 -13.47 -0.39 -10.17
N LEU A 137 -12.90 -0.81 -9.04
CA LEU A 137 -12.14 -2.06 -8.94
C LEU A 137 -12.94 -3.09 -8.13
N LEU A 138 -14.22 -3.28 -8.48
CA LEU A 138 -15.25 -4.00 -7.71
C LEU A 138 -14.69 -5.19 -6.92
N ARG A 139 -14.08 -6.14 -7.64
CA ARG A 139 -13.59 -7.37 -6.99
C ARG A 139 -12.42 -7.13 -6.03
N LEU A 140 -11.48 -6.27 -6.38
CA LEU A 140 -10.36 -5.93 -5.50
C LEU A 140 -10.81 -5.11 -4.29
N GLU A 141 -11.77 -4.19 -4.47
CA GLU A 141 -12.36 -3.41 -3.36
C GLU A 141 -13.04 -4.31 -2.34
N GLU A 142 -13.78 -5.34 -2.80
CA GLU A 142 -14.39 -6.36 -1.94
C GLU A 142 -13.35 -7.23 -1.23
N ASP A 143 -12.40 -7.80 -1.98
CA ASP A 143 -11.38 -8.69 -1.41
C ASP A 143 -10.49 -7.95 -0.40
N PHE A 144 -10.15 -6.69 -0.65
CA PHE A 144 -9.35 -5.89 0.30
C PHE A 144 -10.14 -5.54 1.56
N SER A 145 -11.43 -5.25 1.41
CA SER A 145 -12.33 -5.11 2.56
C SER A 145 -12.34 -6.40 3.38
N ALA A 146 -12.33 -7.56 2.73
CA ALA A 146 -12.28 -8.86 3.40
C ALA A 146 -10.93 -9.09 4.11
N PHE A 147 -9.79 -8.72 3.50
CA PHE A 147 -8.47 -8.83 4.14
C PHE A 147 -8.38 -8.02 5.43
N LEU A 148 -8.86 -6.78 5.39
CA LEU A 148 -8.86 -5.90 6.56
C LEU A 148 -9.85 -6.36 7.64
N ARG A 149 -11.04 -6.85 7.24
CA ARG A 149 -11.99 -7.48 8.18
C ARG A 149 -11.41 -8.74 8.82
N ALA A 150 -10.70 -9.56 8.06
CA ALA A 150 -10.06 -10.77 8.57
C ALA A 150 -9.07 -10.44 9.69
N TYR A 151 -8.24 -9.40 9.53
CA TYR A 151 -7.33 -8.96 10.60
C TYR A 151 -8.09 -8.53 11.86
N ILE A 152 -9.14 -7.73 11.70
CA ILE A 152 -9.96 -7.24 12.83
C ILE A 152 -10.62 -8.43 13.56
N SER A 153 -11.22 -9.36 12.81
CA SER A 153 -11.99 -10.47 13.36
C SER A 153 -11.13 -11.58 13.97
N THR A 154 -9.81 -11.55 13.74
CA THR A 154 -8.87 -12.54 14.27
C THR A 154 -7.87 -11.89 15.23
N VAL A 155 -6.82 -11.25 14.71
CA VAL A 155 -5.68 -10.75 15.49
C VAL A 155 -6.09 -9.65 16.47
N LEU A 156 -6.85 -8.64 16.01
CA LEU A 156 -7.29 -7.56 16.91
C LEU A 156 -8.25 -8.08 17.98
N LYS A 157 -9.21 -8.93 17.59
CA LYS A 157 -10.15 -9.55 18.53
C LYS A 157 -9.41 -10.36 19.60
N ALA A 158 -8.45 -11.18 19.20
CA ALA A 158 -7.64 -11.96 20.12
C ALA A 158 -6.87 -11.06 21.09
N LYS A 159 -6.28 -9.95 20.60
CA LYS A 159 -5.60 -8.96 21.46
C LYS A 159 -6.53 -8.38 22.51
N LEU A 160 -7.75 -8.00 22.13
CA LEU A 160 -8.72 -7.37 23.05
C LEU A 160 -9.28 -8.37 24.08
N ASN A 161 -9.37 -9.64 23.72
CA ASN A 161 -9.84 -10.71 24.59
C ASN A 161 -8.71 -11.39 25.41
N ASN A 162 -7.46 -10.96 25.25
CA ASN A 162 -6.27 -11.63 25.80
C ASN A 162 -6.16 -13.11 25.39
N GLU A 163 -6.49 -13.42 24.14
CA GLU A 163 -6.35 -14.74 23.53
C GLU A 163 -4.97 -14.90 22.85
N ASP A 164 -4.64 -16.12 22.43
CA ASP A 164 -3.37 -16.44 21.77
C ASP A 164 -3.23 -15.74 20.41
N LEU A 165 -2.25 -14.82 20.33
CA LEU A 165 -1.96 -14.06 19.12
C LEU A 165 -1.31 -14.92 18.02
N ILE A 166 -0.62 -16.01 18.36
CA ILE A 166 0.03 -16.89 17.37
C ILE A 166 -1.06 -17.65 16.59
N SER A 167 -1.99 -18.30 17.31
CA SER A 167 -3.14 -18.96 16.70
C SER A 167 -4.02 -17.97 15.91
N ALA A 168 -4.25 -16.76 16.46
CA ALA A 168 -5.03 -15.74 15.77
C ALA A 168 -4.35 -15.26 14.47
N SER A 169 -3.04 -15.06 14.50
CA SER A 169 -2.24 -14.67 13.32
C SER A 169 -2.20 -15.79 12.28
N THR A 170 -2.11 -17.05 12.71
CA THR A 170 -2.22 -18.22 11.82
C THR A 170 -3.58 -18.24 11.10
N ASN A 171 -4.67 -17.99 11.85
CA ASN A 171 -6.02 -17.91 11.28
C ASN A 171 -6.16 -16.74 10.29
N TYR A 172 -5.61 -15.57 10.63
CA TYR A 172 -5.56 -14.42 9.72
C TYR A 172 -4.89 -14.75 8.39
N CYS A 173 -3.67 -15.31 8.44
CA CYS A 173 -2.91 -15.64 7.23
C CYS A 173 -3.62 -16.69 6.39
N ASN A 174 -4.23 -17.71 7.00
CA ASN A 174 -5.00 -18.71 6.27
C ASN A 174 -6.24 -18.09 5.57
N LEU A 175 -6.98 -17.21 6.22
CA LEU A 175 -8.13 -16.54 5.60
C LEU A 175 -7.74 -15.73 4.36
N VAL A 176 -6.63 -14.97 4.44
CA VAL A 176 -6.14 -14.16 3.31
C VAL A 176 -5.58 -15.06 2.20
N LYS A 177 -4.81 -16.09 2.57
CA LYS A 177 -4.29 -17.11 1.65
C LYS A 177 -5.43 -17.77 0.86
N ASP A 178 -6.47 -18.25 1.54
CA ASP A 178 -7.58 -18.97 0.91
C ASP A 178 -8.32 -18.10 -0.12
N ILE A 179 -8.49 -16.80 0.16
CA ILE A 179 -9.06 -15.85 -0.80
C ILE A 179 -8.13 -15.73 -2.02
N CYS A 180 -6.82 -15.53 -1.82
CA CYS A 180 -5.86 -15.37 -2.91
C CYS A 180 -5.75 -16.65 -3.77
N GLU A 181 -5.62 -17.81 -3.15
CA GLU A 181 -5.57 -19.12 -3.84
C GLU A 181 -6.84 -19.36 -4.65
N LYS A 182 -8.01 -19.06 -4.07
CA LYS A 182 -9.28 -19.17 -4.80
C LYS A 182 -9.28 -18.31 -6.05
N ARG A 183 -8.88 -17.04 -5.95
CA ARG A 183 -8.84 -16.12 -7.10
C ARG A 183 -7.89 -16.61 -8.19
N ILE A 184 -6.67 -17.01 -7.81
CA ILE A 184 -5.65 -17.52 -8.73
C ILE A 184 -6.11 -18.83 -9.40
N LYS A 185 -6.72 -19.74 -8.63
CA LYS A 185 -7.23 -21.02 -9.13
C LYS A 185 -8.41 -20.86 -10.08
N ASP A 186 -9.35 -19.98 -9.74
CA ASP A 186 -10.51 -19.68 -10.57
C ASP A 186 -10.10 -18.97 -11.88
N ASN A 187 -8.88 -18.38 -11.92
CA ASN A 187 -8.31 -17.64 -13.04
C ASN A 187 -9.32 -16.66 -13.67
N SER A 188 -10.10 -15.98 -12.83
CA SER A 188 -11.09 -15.03 -13.28
C SER A 188 -11.26 -13.90 -12.28
N ILE A 189 -11.48 -12.71 -12.80
CA ILE A 189 -11.81 -11.52 -12.03
C ILE A 189 -12.95 -10.77 -12.69
N LEU A 190 -13.91 -10.35 -11.88
CA LEU A 190 -15.01 -9.50 -12.31
C LEU A 190 -14.51 -8.05 -12.34
N ILE A 191 -14.58 -7.43 -13.51
CA ILE A 191 -14.31 -6.01 -13.69
C ILE A 191 -15.57 -5.23 -14.02
N GLU A 192 -15.60 -3.97 -13.57
CA GLU A 192 -16.67 -3.03 -13.82
C GLU A 192 -16.12 -1.87 -14.67
N THR A 193 -16.64 -1.72 -15.89
CA THR A 193 -16.40 -0.56 -16.77
C THR A 193 -17.73 0.16 -16.98
N ILE A 194 -17.72 1.42 -17.41
CA ILE A 194 -18.97 2.16 -17.73
C ILE A 194 -19.86 1.37 -18.70
N ARG A 195 -19.25 0.61 -19.60
CA ARG A 195 -19.97 -0.12 -20.64
C ARG A 195 -20.63 -1.39 -20.13
N LYS A 196 -20.01 -2.07 -19.16
CA LYS A 196 -20.44 -3.38 -18.66
C LYS A 196 -19.61 -3.88 -17.49
N GLU A 197 -20.20 -4.81 -16.76
CA GLU A 197 -19.48 -5.78 -15.94
C GLU A 197 -19.09 -7.00 -16.78
N THR A 198 -17.85 -7.48 -16.62
CA THR A 198 -17.38 -8.66 -17.36
C THR A 198 -16.36 -9.44 -16.54
N ASN A 199 -16.45 -10.77 -16.60
CA ASN A 199 -15.38 -11.63 -16.09
C ASN A 199 -14.25 -11.71 -17.13
N VAL A 200 -13.02 -11.52 -16.68
CA VAL A 200 -11.80 -11.62 -17.49
C VAL A 200 -10.81 -12.55 -16.81
N LYS A 201 -9.87 -13.11 -17.57
CA LYS A 201 -8.84 -14.00 -17.00
C LYS A 201 -7.79 -13.21 -16.23
N LEU A 202 -7.24 -13.79 -15.17
CA LEU A 202 -6.09 -13.25 -14.45
C LEU A 202 -4.77 -13.53 -15.19
N TYR A 203 -4.69 -14.68 -15.85
CA TYR A 203 -3.55 -15.08 -16.66
C TYR A 203 -3.95 -15.98 -17.84
N LYS A 204 -3.07 -16.05 -18.84
CA LYS A 204 -3.11 -17.05 -19.91
C LYS A 204 -2.05 -18.12 -19.69
N GLN A 205 -2.39 -19.34 -20.03
CA GLN A 205 -1.45 -20.46 -20.09
C GLN A 205 -0.88 -20.56 -21.50
N LYS A 206 0.43 -20.72 -21.62
CA LYS A 206 1.12 -20.94 -22.90
C LYS A 206 2.05 -22.12 -22.79
N ILE A 207 2.01 -23.04 -23.75
CA ILE A 207 2.95 -24.16 -23.81
C ILE A 207 4.24 -23.66 -24.47
N ALA A 208 5.32 -23.59 -23.71
CA ALA A 208 6.64 -23.25 -24.18
C ALA A 208 7.48 -24.51 -24.40
N LYS A 209 8.20 -24.53 -25.52
CA LYS A 209 9.03 -25.65 -25.97
C LYS A 209 10.48 -25.32 -25.66
N TYR A 210 11.08 -26.05 -24.73
CA TYR A 210 12.46 -25.93 -24.30
C TYR A 210 13.31 -27.07 -24.84
N ARG A 211 14.63 -26.84 -25.00
CA ARG A 211 15.62 -27.90 -25.21
C ARG A 211 16.46 -28.04 -23.96
N GLU A 212 16.35 -29.17 -23.27
CA GLU A 212 17.14 -29.51 -22.09
C GLU A 212 17.91 -30.81 -22.40
N ARG A 213 19.25 -30.77 -22.36
CA ARG A 213 20.12 -31.93 -22.68
C ARG A 213 19.75 -32.63 -24.00
N MET A 214 19.58 -31.86 -25.07
CA MET A 214 19.16 -32.31 -26.41
C MET A 214 17.75 -32.95 -26.51
N LYS A 215 16.99 -33.04 -25.41
CA LYS A 215 15.58 -33.46 -25.42
C LYS A 215 14.67 -32.23 -25.46
N LYS A 216 13.61 -32.32 -26.25
CA LYS A 216 12.56 -31.29 -26.31
C LYS A 216 11.60 -31.53 -25.14
N ILE A 217 11.45 -30.55 -24.28
CA ILE A 217 10.55 -30.58 -23.12
C ILE A 217 9.52 -29.48 -23.30
N GLU A 218 8.27 -29.79 -23.03
CA GLU A 218 7.18 -28.81 -23.03
C GLU A 218 6.90 -28.42 -21.58
N ARG A 219 6.87 -27.12 -21.30
CA ARG A 219 6.49 -26.57 -19.99
C ARG A 219 5.34 -25.59 -20.19
N VAL A 220 4.37 -25.63 -19.27
CA VAL A 220 3.28 -24.64 -19.23
C VAL A 220 3.81 -23.40 -18.53
N GLU A 221 3.70 -22.26 -19.20
CA GLU A 221 3.98 -20.94 -18.65
C GLU A 221 2.68 -20.20 -18.38
N TYR A 222 2.70 -19.42 -17.30
CA TYR A 222 1.59 -18.57 -16.87
C TYR A 222 1.98 -17.12 -17.13
N HIS A 223 1.21 -16.43 -17.97
CA HIS A 223 1.44 -15.02 -18.30
C HIS A 223 0.32 -14.16 -17.73
N PRO A 224 0.61 -13.18 -16.84
CA PRO A 224 -0.40 -12.28 -16.32
C PRO A 224 -1.14 -11.53 -17.44
N GLU A 225 -2.45 -11.37 -17.29
CA GLU A 225 -3.27 -10.61 -18.22
C GLU A 225 -3.35 -9.14 -17.84
N LEU A 226 -3.35 -8.30 -18.88
CA LEU A 226 -3.66 -6.87 -18.75
C LEU A 226 -5.16 -6.68 -18.89
N VAL A 227 -5.75 -6.09 -17.87
CA VAL A 227 -7.20 -5.89 -17.76
C VAL A 227 -7.52 -4.41 -17.88
N ASP A 228 -8.58 -4.08 -18.62
CA ASP A 228 -9.03 -2.70 -18.81
C ASP A 228 -9.68 -2.16 -17.53
N LEU A 229 -9.49 -0.85 -17.32
CA LEU A 229 -9.92 -0.10 -16.15
C LEU A 229 -10.31 1.32 -16.57
N ASP A 230 -11.53 1.71 -16.20
CA ASP A 230 -11.99 3.10 -16.35
C ASP A 230 -11.52 3.92 -15.15
N VAL A 231 -10.65 4.89 -15.40
CA VAL A 231 -10.17 5.84 -14.39
C VAL A 231 -10.84 7.18 -14.59
N PHE A 232 -11.54 7.62 -13.55
CA PHE A 232 -12.22 8.90 -13.43
C PHE A 232 -11.30 9.90 -12.74
N ASP A 233 -11.24 11.12 -13.27
CA ASP A 233 -10.59 12.24 -12.62
C ASP A 233 -11.65 13.10 -11.94
N LEU A 234 -11.66 13.10 -10.62
CA LEU A 234 -12.66 13.80 -9.81
C LEU A 234 -12.14 15.14 -9.27
N SER A 235 -11.06 15.69 -9.83
CA SER A 235 -10.44 16.90 -9.30
C SER A 235 -11.36 18.13 -9.33
N GLU A 236 -12.26 18.22 -10.31
CA GLU A 236 -13.17 19.37 -10.48
C GLU A 236 -14.43 19.27 -9.61
N VAL A 237 -14.89 18.05 -9.34
CA VAL A 237 -16.19 17.77 -8.71
C VAL A 237 -16.07 17.23 -7.27
N GLY A 238 -14.89 16.73 -6.91
CA GLY A 238 -14.63 16.09 -5.62
C GLY A 238 -15.27 14.71 -5.47
N PHE A 239 -15.17 14.17 -4.26
CA PHE A 239 -15.83 12.91 -3.89
C PHE A 239 -17.18 13.20 -3.22
N ILE A 240 -18.19 12.43 -3.59
CA ILE A 240 -19.51 12.45 -2.97
C ILE A 240 -19.66 11.20 -2.11
N SER A 241 -20.06 11.38 -0.85
CA SER A 241 -20.22 10.28 0.12
C SER A 241 -21.46 9.42 -0.11
N ASP A 242 -22.46 9.96 -0.79
CA ASP A 242 -23.68 9.26 -1.20
C ASP A 242 -23.42 8.46 -2.50
N ILE A 243 -23.56 7.14 -2.42
CA ILE A 243 -23.17 6.22 -3.50
C ILE A 243 -24.06 6.35 -4.74
N ASP A 244 -25.34 6.70 -4.58
CA ASP A 244 -26.28 6.84 -5.70
C ASP A 244 -26.01 8.13 -6.47
N LYS A 245 -25.75 9.22 -5.73
CA LYS A 245 -25.28 10.47 -6.32
C LYS A 245 -23.91 10.32 -6.96
N GLN A 246 -23.02 9.57 -6.33
CA GLN A 246 -21.71 9.29 -6.89
C GLN A 246 -21.80 8.50 -8.21
N ASN A 247 -22.64 7.47 -8.28
CA ASN A 247 -22.84 6.71 -9.51
C ASN A 247 -23.42 7.59 -10.62
N SER A 248 -24.34 8.51 -10.28
CA SER A 248 -24.88 9.48 -11.24
C SER A 248 -23.80 10.43 -11.75
N LEU A 249 -22.96 10.97 -10.86
CA LEU A 249 -21.82 11.83 -11.20
C LEU A 249 -20.82 11.11 -12.12
N LEU A 250 -20.49 9.85 -11.83
CA LEU A 250 -19.54 9.08 -12.63
C LEU A 250 -20.05 8.85 -14.06
N ASN A 251 -21.36 8.85 -14.29
CA ASN A 251 -21.93 8.75 -15.64
C ASN A 251 -21.76 10.05 -16.45
N GLU A 252 -21.58 11.18 -15.79
CA GLU A 252 -21.35 12.49 -16.44
C GLU A 252 -19.87 12.72 -16.78
N ILE A 253 -18.96 12.03 -16.08
CA ILE A 253 -17.52 12.19 -16.23
C ILE A 253 -16.99 11.20 -17.26
N LYS A 254 -16.31 11.71 -18.28
CA LYS A 254 -15.65 10.87 -19.28
C LYS A 254 -14.42 10.18 -18.66
N PRO A 255 -14.41 8.85 -18.51
CA PRO A 255 -13.26 8.15 -17.95
C PRO A 255 -12.12 8.06 -18.97
N LYS A 256 -10.94 7.78 -18.46
CA LYS A 256 -9.81 7.32 -19.26
C LYS A 256 -9.65 5.82 -19.10
N GLU A 257 -9.78 5.10 -20.22
CA GLU A 257 -9.47 3.67 -20.28
C GLU A 257 -7.94 3.47 -20.19
N ILE A 258 -7.52 2.68 -19.21
CA ILE A 258 -6.13 2.32 -18.95
C ILE A 258 -6.10 0.86 -18.48
N LYS A 259 -4.93 0.22 -18.44
CA LYS A 259 -4.83 -1.19 -18.07
C LYS A 259 -4.20 -1.37 -16.69
N TYR A 260 -4.35 -2.55 -16.11
CA TYR A 260 -3.59 -2.98 -14.93
C TYR A 260 -3.45 -4.51 -14.93
N ILE A 261 -2.65 -5.05 -14.01
CA ILE A 261 -2.41 -6.49 -13.87
C ILE A 261 -2.94 -6.94 -12.50
N PRO A 262 -4.17 -7.49 -12.42
CA PRO A 262 -4.76 -7.88 -11.14
C PRO A 262 -4.04 -9.04 -10.47
N LEU A 263 -3.46 -9.97 -11.24
CA LEU A 263 -2.77 -11.14 -10.69
C LEU A 263 -1.68 -10.77 -9.68
N LEU A 264 -0.94 -9.67 -9.93
CA LEU A 264 0.16 -9.26 -9.06
C LEU A 264 -0.28 -8.99 -7.61
N PHE A 265 -1.52 -8.54 -7.39
CA PHE A 265 -2.02 -8.31 -6.04
C PHE A 265 -2.18 -9.61 -5.26
N TYR A 266 -2.76 -10.62 -5.90
CA TYR A 266 -3.03 -11.90 -5.27
C TYR A 266 -1.77 -12.75 -5.13
N ASP A 267 -0.88 -12.70 -6.13
CA ASP A 267 0.38 -13.43 -6.13
C ASP A 267 1.32 -12.90 -5.03
N ASP A 268 1.55 -11.59 -4.99
CA ASP A 268 2.39 -10.95 -3.98
C ASP A 268 1.82 -11.18 -2.56
N LEU A 269 0.50 -11.04 -2.37
CA LEU A 269 -0.11 -11.23 -1.04
C LEU A 269 -0.10 -12.70 -0.62
N LEU A 270 -0.31 -13.63 -1.55
CA LEU A 270 -0.23 -15.07 -1.27
C LEU A 270 1.18 -15.44 -0.81
N GLU A 271 2.21 -14.96 -1.51
CA GLU A 271 3.61 -15.18 -1.12
C GLU A 271 3.88 -14.66 0.30
N CYS A 272 3.44 -13.44 0.61
CA CYS A 272 3.53 -12.87 1.96
C CYS A 272 2.85 -13.78 3.01
N MET A 273 1.60 -14.20 2.78
CA MET A 273 0.88 -15.04 3.74
C MET A 273 1.52 -16.42 3.92
N LEU A 274 2.05 -17.02 2.86
CA LEU A 274 2.78 -18.30 2.95
C LEU A 274 4.09 -18.16 3.72
N GLN A 275 4.83 -17.07 3.51
CA GLN A 275 6.04 -16.78 4.28
C GLN A 275 5.73 -16.57 5.76
N ASN A 276 4.66 -15.85 6.06
CA ASN A 276 4.19 -15.61 7.43
C ASN A 276 3.78 -16.91 8.13
N LEU A 277 2.99 -17.75 7.47
CA LEU A 277 2.61 -19.07 8.00
C LEU A 277 3.85 -19.92 8.31
N LYS A 278 4.82 -19.95 7.39
CA LYS A 278 6.08 -20.66 7.63
C LYS A 278 6.83 -20.11 8.85
N SER A 279 6.84 -18.79 9.02
CA SER A 279 7.52 -18.14 10.15
C SER A 279 6.84 -18.45 11.49
N LEU A 280 5.50 -18.53 11.50
CA LEU A 280 4.72 -18.98 12.66
C LEU A 280 4.99 -20.45 12.99
N ASP A 281 5.04 -21.32 11.98
CA ASP A 281 5.34 -22.76 12.15
C ASP A 281 6.76 -22.99 12.69
N GLU A 282 7.73 -22.15 12.32
CA GLU A 282 9.12 -22.18 12.80
C GLU A 282 9.27 -21.58 14.21
N GLY A 283 8.19 -21.09 14.83
CA GLY A 283 8.20 -20.54 16.19
C GLY A 283 8.76 -19.12 16.27
N ASN A 284 8.67 -18.33 15.20
CA ASN A 284 9.00 -16.91 15.27
C ASN A 284 7.90 -16.14 16.03
N GLU A 285 8.23 -15.70 17.24
CA GLU A 285 7.30 -15.01 18.15
C GLU A 285 7.31 -13.48 18.02
N ASP A 286 8.09 -12.90 17.10
CA ASP A 286 8.17 -11.44 16.92
C ASP A 286 6.97 -10.87 16.14
N ILE A 287 5.76 -11.24 16.56
CA ILE A 287 4.50 -10.77 15.98
C ILE A 287 4.28 -9.31 16.41
N LEU A 288 3.91 -8.47 15.45
CA LEU A 288 3.55 -7.08 15.68
C LEU A 288 2.32 -6.98 16.59
N ASP A 289 2.49 -6.29 17.71
CA ASP A 289 1.39 -6.04 18.64
C ASP A 289 0.33 -5.11 17.99
N PRO A 290 -0.95 -5.54 17.92
CA PRO A 290 -2.03 -4.71 17.38
C PRO A 290 -2.26 -3.39 18.13
N SER A 291 -1.68 -3.21 19.31
CA SER A 291 -1.77 -1.97 20.11
C SER A 291 -1.33 -0.74 19.32
N PHE A 292 -0.36 -0.87 18.39
CA PHE A 292 0.01 0.22 17.49
C PHE A 292 -1.20 0.79 16.74
N LEU A 293 -2.09 -0.08 16.24
CA LEU A 293 -3.27 0.32 15.47
C LEU A 293 -4.28 1.08 16.33
N LEU A 294 -4.39 0.74 17.61
CA LEU A 294 -5.27 1.41 18.58
C LEU A 294 -4.66 2.74 19.04
N ASP A 295 -3.40 2.73 19.46
CA ASP A 295 -2.67 3.90 19.97
C ASP A 295 -2.59 5.02 18.93
N LYS A 296 -2.41 4.64 17.66
CA LYS A 296 -2.37 5.58 16.54
C LYS A 296 -3.75 5.94 15.98
N LYS A 297 -4.83 5.46 16.61
CA LYS A 297 -6.22 5.67 16.16
C LYS A 297 -6.46 5.26 14.71
N ILE A 298 -5.69 4.27 14.23
CA ILE A 298 -5.91 3.64 12.92
C ILE A 298 -7.19 2.81 12.99
N ILE A 299 -7.39 2.11 14.11
CA ILE A 299 -8.63 1.42 14.42
C ILE A 299 -9.30 2.12 15.59
N ALA A 300 -10.52 2.59 15.37
CA ALA A 300 -11.37 3.17 16.39
C ALA A 300 -12.30 2.10 16.98
N LEU A 301 -12.36 2.02 18.31
CA LEU A 301 -13.31 1.19 19.03
C LEU A 301 -14.55 2.03 19.37
N GLN A 302 -15.74 1.55 19.02
CA GLN A 302 -17.00 2.27 19.18
C GLN A 302 -18.07 1.36 19.75
N LYS A 303 -18.99 1.93 20.53
CA LYS A 303 -20.12 1.14 21.04
C LYS A 303 -21.12 0.85 19.92
N ALA A 304 -21.72 -0.34 19.91
CA ALA A 304 -22.63 -0.77 18.84
C ALA A 304 -23.79 0.22 18.57
N LYS A 305 -24.31 0.88 19.62
CA LYS A 305 -25.36 1.90 19.51
C LYS A 305 -24.90 3.20 18.83
N GLU A 306 -23.61 3.49 18.84
CA GLU A 306 -23.02 4.66 18.17
C GLU A 306 -22.82 4.37 16.67
N LEU A 307 -22.63 3.10 16.28
CA LEU A 307 -22.39 2.68 14.90
C LEU A 307 -23.59 2.95 13.97
N GLU A 308 -24.83 2.75 14.45
CA GLU A 308 -26.05 3.05 13.68
C GLU A 308 -26.23 4.56 13.44
N SER A 309 -25.72 5.40 14.36
CA SER A 309 -25.68 6.86 14.20
C SER A 309 -24.49 7.34 13.36
N LEU A 310 -23.42 6.52 13.28
CA LEU A 310 -22.15 6.81 12.60
C LEU A 310 -22.08 6.15 11.21
N LYS A 311 -23.11 6.36 10.38
CA LYS A 311 -22.90 6.53 8.93
C LYS A 311 -22.16 7.86 8.66
N SER A 312 -21.20 8.23 9.50
CA SER A 312 -20.50 9.50 9.45
C SER A 312 -19.54 9.49 8.27
N GLN A 313 -19.43 10.63 7.61
CA GLN A 313 -18.46 10.86 6.53
C GLN A 313 -17.01 10.60 6.99
N GLU A 314 -16.76 10.59 8.30
CA GLU A 314 -15.46 10.34 8.94
C GLU A 314 -14.83 8.99 8.54
N PHE A 315 -15.61 7.92 8.48
CA PHE A 315 -15.10 6.58 8.12
C PHE A 315 -15.28 6.23 6.64
N SER A 316 -15.69 7.21 5.83
CA SER A 316 -15.82 7.03 4.39
C SER A 316 -14.45 6.99 3.72
N TRP A 317 -14.26 6.01 2.85
CA TRP A 317 -13.11 5.94 1.95
C TRP A 317 -13.28 6.80 0.68
N PHE A 318 -14.46 7.37 0.48
CA PHE A 318 -14.77 8.28 -0.63
C PHE A 318 -14.60 9.73 -0.20
N ASN A 319 -13.34 10.13 0.00
CA ASN A 319 -12.94 11.51 0.23
C ASN A 319 -11.54 11.77 -0.38
N ALA A 320 -11.10 13.03 -0.42
CA ALA A 320 -9.82 13.41 -1.03
C ALA A 320 -8.60 13.27 -0.10
N PHE A 321 -8.81 12.94 1.17
CA PHE A 321 -7.80 12.84 2.24
C PHE A 321 -6.87 14.06 2.29
N GLU A 322 -7.47 15.27 2.28
CA GLU A 322 -6.73 16.55 2.31
C GLU A 322 -5.91 16.75 3.60
N GLU A 323 -6.20 15.97 4.65
CA GLU A 323 -5.53 16.04 5.95
C GLU A 323 -4.17 15.31 5.97
N LEU A 324 -3.85 14.54 4.93
CA LEU A 324 -2.58 13.81 4.86
C LEU A 324 -1.40 14.76 4.74
N ASN A 325 -0.35 14.52 5.53
CA ASN A 325 0.81 15.40 5.62
C ASN A 325 2.12 14.62 5.44
N PHE A 326 2.89 14.97 4.41
CA PHE A 326 4.10 14.26 4.02
C PHE A 326 5.38 14.88 4.57
N GLU A 327 5.34 16.16 4.95
CA GLU A 327 6.50 16.91 5.43
C GLU A 327 7.13 16.27 6.69
N PRO A 328 6.35 15.89 7.74
CA PRO A 328 6.91 15.19 8.89
C PRO A 328 7.59 13.87 8.52
N ILE A 329 7.03 13.13 7.56
CA ILE A 329 7.60 11.85 7.11
C ILE A 329 8.95 12.08 6.44
N ILE A 330 9.01 12.99 5.47
CA ILE A 330 10.27 13.31 4.76
C ILE A 330 11.31 13.88 5.72
N GLN A 331 10.89 14.70 6.68
CA GLN A 331 11.80 15.22 7.71
C GLN A 331 12.33 14.09 8.61
N SER A 332 11.48 13.13 8.99
CA SER A 332 11.87 11.95 9.78
C SER A 332 12.91 11.09 9.06
N ILE A 333 12.72 10.86 7.76
CA ILE A 333 13.70 10.18 6.90
C ILE A 333 15.04 10.91 6.90
N LYS A 334 15.04 12.23 6.66
CA LYS A 334 16.26 13.06 6.63
C LYS A 334 17.00 13.04 7.97
N THR A 335 16.28 13.21 9.07
CA THR A 335 16.85 13.18 10.43
C THR A 335 17.48 11.82 10.71
N THR A 336 16.80 10.72 10.36
CA THR A 336 17.31 9.35 10.55
C THR A 336 18.63 9.13 9.80
N LEU A 337 18.72 9.58 8.55
CA LEU A 337 19.96 9.49 7.77
C LEU A 337 21.06 10.38 8.34
N LEU A 338 20.73 11.61 8.77
CA LEU A 338 21.69 12.52 9.38
C LEU A 338 22.29 11.92 10.66
N ASP A 339 21.45 11.36 11.53
CA ASP A 339 21.86 10.73 12.77
C ASP A 339 22.74 9.50 12.50
N PHE A 340 22.37 8.69 11.50
CA PHE A 340 23.20 7.57 11.05
C PHE A 340 24.60 8.02 10.58
N TYR A 341 24.68 9.03 9.71
CA TYR A 341 25.97 9.50 9.19
C TYR A 341 26.83 10.17 10.27
N LYS A 342 26.22 10.89 11.23
CA LYS A 342 26.91 11.41 12.41
C LYS A 342 27.47 10.29 13.28
N ALA A 343 26.67 9.25 13.55
CA ALA A 343 27.10 8.10 14.36
C ALA A 343 28.27 7.33 13.72
N LYS A 344 28.36 7.33 12.38
CA LYS A 344 29.47 6.72 11.63
C LYS A 344 30.66 7.65 11.40
N GLY A 345 30.62 8.90 11.88
CA GLY A 345 31.71 9.87 11.72
C GLY A 345 31.85 10.45 10.32
N TYR A 346 30.86 10.28 9.44
CA TYR A 346 30.91 10.82 8.07
C TYR A 346 30.57 12.32 7.99
N ILE A 347 29.95 12.87 9.04
CA ILE A 347 29.63 14.29 9.16
C ILE A 347 30.23 14.79 10.46
N ASP A 348 31.11 15.78 10.35
CA ASP A 348 31.81 16.35 11.49
C ASP A 348 30.86 17.18 12.38
N LYS A 349 31.04 17.14 13.70
CA LYS A 349 30.13 17.84 14.64
C LYS A 349 30.15 19.36 14.46
N ASN A 350 31.19 19.90 13.82
CA ASN A 350 31.45 21.33 13.70
C ASN A 350 30.90 21.98 12.41
N THR A 351 30.36 21.22 11.45
CA THR A 351 29.94 21.77 10.15
C THR A 351 28.54 22.41 10.14
N LEU A 352 27.82 22.42 11.27
CA LEU A 352 26.46 22.96 11.38
C LEU A 352 26.35 24.27 12.19
N ASN A 353 27.42 24.74 12.83
CA ASN A 353 27.41 25.99 13.61
C ASN A 353 27.78 27.24 12.80
N SER A 354 28.01 27.15 11.48
CA SER A 354 28.44 28.28 10.66
C SER A 354 27.34 28.92 9.81
N SER A 355 26.06 28.58 9.99
CA SER A 355 24.94 29.15 9.22
C SER A 355 23.90 29.87 10.08
N SER A 356 24.33 30.55 11.15
CA SER A 356 23.49 31.50 11.89
C SER A 356 24.31 32.73 12.27
N SER A 357 24.55 33.61 11.30
CA SER A 357 24.92 35.00 11.54
C SER A 357 24.33 35.83 10.40
N PRO A 358 23.24 36.59 10.63
CA PRO A 358 22.77 37.54 9.63
C PRO A 358 23.78 38.68 9.54
N SER A 359 24.35 38.87 8.36
CA SER A 359 25.16 40.04 8.03
C SER A 359 24.31 41.29 8.17
N SER A 360 24.55 42.06 9.23
CA SER A 360 24.10 43.45 9.34
C SER A 360 24.84 44.30 8.29
N SER A 361 24.14 44.74 7.26
CA SER A 361 24.60 45.79 6.36
C SER A 361 24.35 47.17 6.99
N LYS A 362 25.41 47.98 7.04
CA LYS A 362 25.34 49.44 7.17
C LYS A 362 24.86 50.07 5.87
#